data_AF-A0A7S2BR89-F1
#
_entry.id   AF-A0A7S2BR89-F1
#
_cell.length_a   1.000
_cell.length_b   1.000
_cell.length_c   1.000
_cell.angle_alpha   90.00
_cell.angle_beta   90.00
_cell.angle_gamma   90.00
#
_symmetry.space_group_name_H-M   'P 1'
#
loop_
_entity.id
_entity.type
_entity.pdbx_description
1 polymer ?
#
loop_
_entity_poly.entity_id
_entity_poly.type
_entity_poly.pdbx_seq_one_letter_code
_entity_poly.pdbx_strand_id
1 'polypeptide(L)'
;DTRSGGGRQESLLQSNATPVTLSLQPLSSLGSGRHPPPDAMCRLCFESEGGELIAPCDCSGTQKWVHRECLNQWRYHGQTSNMKAMSHCPTCAFRYELYCTFDISDQDRRERRRCKRLARDSCLVFIAV
;
A
#
# COMPACT_ATOMS: atom_id res chain seq x y z
N ASP A 1 -12.24 16.01 -75.14
CA ASP A 1 -13.01 16.60 -74.04
C ASP A 1 -12.10 17.45 -73.16
N THR A 2 -12.16 18.79 -73.26
CA THR A 2 -13.04 19.68 -72.45
C THR A 2 -12.87 19.46 -70.94
N ARG A 3 -12.76 20.44 -70.05
CA ARG A 3 -12.74 21.92 -70.02
C ARG A 3 -13.12 22.24 -68.56
N SER A 4 -12.64 23.38 -68.04
CA SER A 4 -13.10 24.05 -66.80
C SER A 4 -12.74 23.35 -65.48
N GLY A 5 -12.32 24.02 -64.42
CA GLY A 5 -12.34 25.44 -64.05
C GLY A 5 -12.41 25.42 -62.50
N GLY A 6 -11.49 26.06 -61.79
CA GLY A 6 -11.63 27.45 -61.39
C GLY A 6 -12.59 27.59 -60.19
N GLY A 7 -12.06 27.86 -59.01
CA GLY A 7 -12.86 28.11 -57.80
C GLY A 7 -12.01 28.50 -56.60
N ARG A 8 -11.63 29.78 -56.54
CA ARG A 8 -11.08 30.44 -55.35
C ARG A 8 -12.20 30.54 -54.31
N GLN A 9 -11.90 30.30 -53.04
CA GLN A 9 -12.58 30.96 -51.92
C GLN A 9 -11.63 31.03 -50.73
N GLU A 10 -10.98 32.17 -50.68
CA GLU A 10 -10.52 32.87 -49.49
C GLU A 10 -11.66 33.02 -48.46
N SER A 11 -11.46 32.50 -47.25
CA SER A 11 -12.10 33.06 -46.05
C SER A 11 -11.12 33.03 -44.90
N LEU A 12 -10.64 34.23 -44.55
CA LEU A 12 -10.16 34.57 -43.22
C LEU A 12 -11.14 34.00 -42.21
N LEU A 13 -10.62 33.38 -41.15
CA LEU A 13 -11.06 33.62 -39.78
C LEU A 13 -9.90 33.26 -38.85
N GLN A 14 -9.28 34.32 -38.34
CA GLN A 14 -8.49 34.36 -37.12
C GLN A 14 -8.97 33.32 -36.09
N SER A 15 -8.17 32.29 -35.82
CA SER A 15 -8.23 31.59 -34.54
C SER A 15 -7.09 32.10 -33.68
N ASN A 16 -7.48 32.98 -32.77
CA ASN A 16 -6.63 33.67 -31.83
C ASN A 16 -5.81 32.64 -31.06
N ALA A 17 -4.48 32.74 -31.12
CA ALA A 17 -3.61 32.05 -30.19
C ALA A 17 -3.98 32.53 -28.79
N THR A 18 -4.79 31.76 -28.09
CA THR A 18 -4.95 31.92 -26.65
C THR A 18 -3.55 31.74 -26.07
N PRO A 19 -3.01 32.70 -25.31
CA PRO A 19 -1.87 32.38 -24.48
C PRO A 19 -2.36 31.23 -23.61
N VAL A 20 -1.76 30.05 -23.77
CA VAL A 20 -1.90 28.98 -22.79
C VAL A 20 -1.29 29.58 -21.54
N THR A 21 -2.12 30.27 -20.77
CA THR A 21 -1.84 30.64 -19.39
C THR A 21 -1.39 29.33 -18.80
N LEU A 22 -0.09 29.26 -18.51
CA LEU A 22 0.53 28.22 -17.72
C LEU A 22 -0.14 28.35 -16.36
N SER A 23 -1.34 27.80 -16.27
CA SER A 23 -2.14 27.72 -15.07
C SER A 23 -1.33 26.74 -14.23
N LEU A 24 -0.45 27.30 -13.41
CA LEU A 24 0.19 26.63 -12.31
C LEU A 24 -0.96 26.13 -11.44
N GLN A 25 -1.47 24.94 -11.78
CA GLN A 25 -2.41 24.24 -10.94
C GLN A 25 -1.68 24.03 -9.62
N PRO A 26 -2.25 24.47 -8.49
CA PRO A 26 -1.61 24.26 -7.22
C PRO A 26 -1.36 22.76 -7.05
N LEU A 27 -0.12 22.42 -6.64
CA LEU A 27 0.37 21.05 -6.45
C LEU A 27 -0.45 20.22 -5.44
N SER A 28 -1.52 20.79 -4.88
CA SER A 28 -2.46 20.15 -3.96
C SER A 28 -3.34 19.07 -4.61
N SER A 29 -3.32 18.91 -5.94
CA SER A 29 -4.08 17.86 -6.65
C SER A 29 -3.25 16.62 -7.02
N LEU A 30 -1.95 16.57 -6.72
CA LEU A 30 -1.21 15.31 -6.76
C LEU A 30 -1.62 14.49 -5.55
N GLY A 31 -2.49 13.52 -5.81
CA GLY A 31 -3.17 12.70 -4.81
C GLY A 31 -2.26 12.31 -3.66
N SER A 32 -2.62 12.79 -2.47
CA SER A 32 -2.11 12.31 -1.20
C SER A 32 -2.66 10.89 -0.96
N GLY A 33 -2.31 9.96 -1.84
CA GLY A 33 -2.82 8.59 -1.87
C GLY A 33 -2.26 7.70 -0.76
N ARG A 34 -1.44 8.26 0.13
CA ARG A 34 -0.69 7.55 1.16
C ARG A 34 -1.34 7.60 2.54
N HIS A 35 -2.23 8.55 2.82
CA HIS A 35 -2.90 8.65 4.12
C HIS A 35 -4.31 8.07 4.05
N PRO A 36 -4.74 7.25 5.04
CA PRO A 36 -6.12 6.79 5.11
C PRO A 36 -7.08 7.98 5.27
N PRO A 37 -8.19 8.04 4.50
CA PRO A 37 -9.23 9.02 4.79
C PRO A 37 -9.77 8.81 6.22
N PRO A 38 -10.33 9.86 6.87
CA PRO A 38 -10.82 9.77 8.25
C PRO A 38 -11.91 8.71 8.43
N ASP A 39 -12.68 8.44 7.37
CA ASP A 39 -13.73 7.41 7.35
C ASP A 39 -13.23 6.06 6.79
N ALA A 40 -11.92 5.88 6.67
CA ALA A 40 -11.36 4.60 6.26
C ALA A 40 -11.61 3.54 7.33
N MET A 41 -12.07 2.37 6.90
CA MET A 41 -12.28 1.23 7.76
C MET A 41 -11.48 0.04 7.22
N CYS A 42 -11.00 -0.81 8.12
CA CYS A 42 -10.32 -2.04 7.73
C CYS A 42 -11.30 -2.97 7.02
N ARG A 43 -10.98 -3.42 5.80
CA ARG A 43 -11.88 -4.31 5.03
C ARG A 43 -12.03 -5.73 5.62
N LEU A 44 -11.20 -6.09 6.60
CA LEU A 44 -11.16 -7.44 7.19
C LEU A 44 -11.99 -7.51 8.48
N CYS A 45 -11.92 -6.50 9.34
CA CYS A 45 -12.67 -6.45 10.60
C CYS A 45 -13.82 -5.42 10.59
N PHE A 46 -13.92 -4.60 9.54
CA PHE A 46 -14.95 -3.55 9.38
C PHE A 46 -14.91 -2.44 10.44
N GLU A 47 -13.76 -2.25 11.10
CA GLU A 47 -13.55 -1.21 12.11
C GLU A 47 -12.46 -0.23 11.65
N SER A 48 -12.58 1.03 12.10
CA SER A 48 -11.53 2.07 11.99
C SER A 48 -10.56 2.07 13.17
N GLU A 49 -11.01 1.52 14.31
CA GLU A 49 -10.24 1.33 15.53
C GLU A 49 -9.42 0.03 15.44
N GLY A 50 -8.25 -0.03 16.07
CA GLY A 50 -7.41 -1.25 16.08
C GLY A 50 -6.01 -1.08 15.47
N GLY A 51 -5.60 0.15 15.18
CA GLY A 51 -4.21 0.50 14.87
C GLY A 51 -4.04 1.20 13.53
N GLU A 52 -2.82 1.15 13.00
CA GLU A 52 -2.50 1.81 11.73
C GLU A 52 -3.14 1.06 10.54
N LEU A 53 -3.95 1.80 9.78
CA LEU A 53 -4.47 1.35 8.48
C LEU A 53 -3.39 1.50 7.41
N ILE A 54 -3.05 0.38 6.77
CA ILE A 54 -2.09 0.31 5.69
C ILE A 54 -2.79 -0.01 4.36
N ALA A 55 -2.18 0.39 3.25
CA ALA A 55 -2.60 0.03 1.89
C ALA A 55 -1.56 -0.90 1.25
N PRO A 56 -1.61 -2.22 1.51
CA PRO A 56 -0.55 -3.16 1.14
C PRO A 56 -0.61 -3.61 -0.32
N CYS A 57 -1.60 -3.17 -1.09
CA CYS A 57 -1.84 -3.62 -2.46
C CYS A 57 -2.50 -2.52 -3.28
N ASP A 58 -2.51 -2.68 -4.60
CA ASP A 58 -3.06 -1.71 -5.55
C ASP A 58 -4.60 -1.74 -5.68
N CYS A 59 -5.29 -2.15 -4.62
CA CYS A 59 -6.75 -2.05 -4.59
C CYS A 59 -7.16 -0.57 -4.66
N SER A 60 -8.27 -0.30 -5.35
CA SER A 60 -8.84 1.05 -5.45
C SER A 60 -9.93 1.27 -4.40
N GLY A 61 -10.17 2.54 -4.05
CA GLY A 61 -11.25 2.95 -3.13
C GLY A 61 -10.96 2.60 -1.66
N THR A 62 -12.02 2.27 -0.91
CA THR A 62 -11.98 1.95 0.52
C THR A 62 -11.44 0.55 0.80
N GLN A 63 -11.51 -0.36 -0.16
CA GLN A 63 -11.07 -1.76 -0.01
C GLN A 63 -9.55 -1.95 -0.01
N LYS A 64 -8.76 -0.88 -0.11
CA LYS A 64 -7.30 -0.96 0.01
C LYS A 64 -6.81 -0.90 1.44
N TRP A 65 -7.62 -0.37 2.36
CA TRP A 65 -7.23 -0.14 3.74
C TRP A 65 -7.46 -1.38 4.61
N VAL A 66 -6.42 -1.79 5.33
CA VAL A 66 -6.44 -2.89 6.29
C VAL A 66 -5.57 -2.60 7.48
N HIS A 67 -5.92 -3.08 8.66
CA HIS A 67 -4.98 -3.09 9.79
C HIS A 67 -3.84 -4.05 9.50
N ARG A 68 -2.63 -3.68 9.95
CA ARG A 68 -1.44 -4.52 9.83
C ARG A 68 -1.65 -5.89 10.50
N GLU A 69 -2.24 -5.90 11.69
CA GLU A 69 -2.53 -7.14 12.42
C GLU A 69 -3.57 -8.02 11.71
N CYS A 70 -4.68 -7.43 11.27
CA CYS A 70 -5.71 -8.17 10.52
C CYS A 70 -5.14 -8.80 9.25
N LEU A 71 -4.28 -8.07 8.52
CA LEU A 71 -3.62 -8.61 7.33
C LEU A 71 -2.69 -9.77 7.68
N ASN A 72 -1.92 -9.69 8.78
CA ASN A 72 -1.05 -10.77 9.22
C ASN A 72 -1.83 -12.03 9.58
N GLN A 73 -2.93 -11.89 10.34
CA GLN A 73 -3.81 -13.00 10.68
C GLN A 73 -4.44 -13.61 9.41
N TRP A 74 -4.93 -12.78 8.49
CA TRP A 74 -5.46 -13.26 7.23
C TRP A 74 -4.43 -14.07 6.43
N ARG A 75 -3.18 -13.58 6.35
CA ARG A 75 -2.07 -14.26 5.67
C ARG A 75 -1.68 -15.56 6.37
N TYR A 76 -1.78 -15.61 7.69
CA TYR A 76 -1.50 -16.80 8.49
C TYR A 76 -2.57 -17.88 8.26
N HIS A 77 -3.85 -17.53 8.41
CA HIS A 77 -4.97 -18.47 8.29
C HIS A 77 -5.29 -18.85 6.83
N GLY A 78 -5.05 -17.95 5.88
CA GLY A 78 -5.38 -18.15 4.46
C GLY A 78 -4.49 -19.15 3.72
N GLN A 79 -3.39 -19.63 4.32
CA GLN A 79 -2.48 -20.58 3.68
C GLN A 79 -3.14 -21.92 3.35
N THR A 80 -4.10 -22.35 4.16
CA THR A 80 -4.82 -23.61 3.97
C THR A 80 -5.75 -23.56 2.76
N SER A 81 -6.30 -22.39 2.44
CA SER A 81 -7.25 -22.21 1.33
C SER A 81 -6.60 -21.69 0.05
N ASN A 82 -5.54 -20.89 0.17
CA ASN A 82 -4.85 -20.32 -0.97
C ASN A 82 -3.36 -20.16 -0.68
N MET A 83 -2.53 -20.92 -1.41
CA MET A 83 -1.08 -20.93 -1.27
C MET A 83 -0.42 -19.56 -1.56
N LYS A 84 -1.12 -18.65 -2.26
CA LYS A 84 -0.67 -17.28 -2.55
C LYS A 84 -1.17 -16.24 -1.54
N ALA A 85 -2.04 -16.60 -0.60
CA ALA A 85 -2.59 -15.66 0.40
C ALA A 85 -1.52 -14.96 1.24
N MET A 86 -0.36 -15.59 1.42
CA MET A 86 0.78 -15.03 2.16
C MET A 86 1.47 -13.87 1.43
N SER A 87 1.44 -13.86 0.10
CA SER A 87 2.25 -12.96 -0.74
C SER A 87 1.43 -12.05 -1.65
N HIS A 88 0.19 -12.45 -2.00
CA HIS A 88 -0.66 -11.73 -2.93
C HIS A 88 -2.02 -11.43 -2.31
N CYS A 89 -2.58 -10.29 -2.71
CA CYS A 89 -3.94 -9.91 -2.37
C CYS A 89 -4.94 -10.90 -2.99
N PRO A 90 -5.94 -11.39 -2.24
CA PRO A 90 -6.97 -12.28 -2.80
C PRO A 90 -7.90 -11.57 -3.79
N THR A 91 -7.97 -10.23 -3.73
CA THR A 91 -8.90 -9.43 -4.53
C THR A 91 -8.29 -8.99 -5.85
N CYS A 92 -7.11 -8.36 -5.82
CA CYS A 92 -6.46 -7.83 -7.02
C CYS A 92 -5.27 -8.68 -7.51
N ALA A 93 -4.94 -9.77 -6.83
CA ALA A 93 -3.77 -10.62 -7.10
C ALA A 93 -2.42 -9.89 -7.09
N PHE A 94 -2.36 -8.61 -6.71
CA PHE A 94 -1.13 -7.84 -6.59
C PHE A 94 -0.30 -8.34 -5.40
N ARG A 95 1.03 -8.33 -5.55
CA ARG A 95 1.95 -8.73 -4.48
C ARG A 95 1.94 -7.69 -3.38
N TYR A 96 1.87 -8.11 -2.12
CA TYR A 96 1.83 -7.15 -1.03
C TYR A 96 3.14 -6.34 -0.94
N GLU A 97 3.02 -5.02 -0.86
CA GLU A 97 4.12 -4.10 -0.58
C GLU A 97 4.12 -3.76 0.92
N LEU A 98 4.78 -4.62 1.71
CA LEU A 98 4.87 -4.47 3.16
C LEU A 98 6.26 -4.00 3.54
N TYR A 99 6.34 -2.91 4.30
CA TYR A 99 7.57 -2.49 4.97
C TYR A 99 7.62 -3.12 6.36
N CYS A 100 8.77 -3.69 6.73
CA CYS A 100 8.98 -4.16 8.09
C CYS A 100 9.07 -2.96 9.04
N THR A 101 7.98 -2.65 9.74
CA THR A 101 8.05 -1.85 10.97
C THR A 101 8.52 -2.78 12.08
N PHE A 102 9.84 -2.93 12.19
CA PHE A 102 10.44 -3.82 13.18
C PHE A 102 10.40 -3.13 14.55
N ASP A 103 9.24 -3.16 15.21
CA ASP A 103 9.14 -2.91 16.65
C ASP A 103 9.71 -4.15 17.35
N ILE A 104 11.04 -4.24 17.47
CA ILE A 104 11.65 -5.15 18.45
C ILE A 104 11.23 -4.60 19.80
N SER A 105 10.08 -5.05 20.30
CA SER A 105 9.67 -4.73 21.64
C SER A 105 10.78 -5.19 22.57
N ASP A 106 11.17 -4.33 23.52
CA ASP A 106 12.24 -4.56 24.49
C ASP A 106 12.10 -5.94 25.19
N GLN A 107 10.88 -6.45 25.22
CA GLN A 107 10.47 -7.79 25.65
C GLN A 107 11.22 -8.94 24.95
N ASP A 108 11.40 -8.93 23.61
CA ASP A 108 12.14 -9.99 22.89
C ASP A 108 13.63 -9.97 23.24
N ARG A 109 14.20 -8.76 23.45
CA ARG A 109 15.57 -8.61 23.97
C ARG A 109 15.68 -9.13 25.40
N ARG A 110 14.69 -8.89 26.26
CA ARG A 110 14.66 -9.37 27.65
C ARG A 110 14.52 -10.89 27.73
N GLU A 111 13.66 -11.48 26.91
CA GLU A 111 13.45 -12.93 26.84
C GLU A 111 14.69 -13.66 26.29
N ARG A 112 15.32 -13.16 25.21
CA ARG A 112 16.62 -13.69 24.75
C ARG A 112 17.71 -13.60 25.82
N ARG A 113 17.76 -12.52 26.60
CA ARG A 113 18.71 -12.42 27.74
C ARG A 113 18.38 -13.42 28.85
N ARG A 114 17.09 -13.69 29.10
CA ARG A 114 16.63 -14.64 30.13
C ARG A 114 16.94 -16.09 29.74
N CYS A 115 16.66 -16.50 28.51
CA CYS A 115 17.05 -17.81 28.00
C CYS A 115 18.57 -18.02 28.01
N LYS A 116 19.37 -16.99 27.66
CA LYS A 116 20.84 -17.06 27.74
C LYS A 116 21.36 -17.25 29.17
N ARG A 117 20.73 -16.62 30.17
CA ARG A 117 21.09 -16.82 31.58
C ARG A 117 20.74 -18.22 32.07
N LEU A 118 19.52 -18.69 31.79
CA LEU A 118 19.07 -20.04 32.15
C LEU A 118 19.94 -21.13 31.51
N ALA A 119 20.32 -20.97 30.25
CA ALA A 119 21.24 -21.89 29.58
C ALA A 119 22.64 -21.89 30.23
N ARG A 120 23.16 -20.71 30.59
CA ARG A 120 24.46 -20.59 31.27
C ARG A 120 24.45 -21.26 32.65
N ASP A 121 23.41 -21.01 33.44
CA ASP A 121 23.29 -21.58 34.79
C ASP A 121 23.07 -23.10 34.73
N SER A 122 22.31 -23.59 33.75
CA SER A 122 22.14 -25.03 33.50
C SER A 122 23.47 -25.70 33.13
N CYS A 123 24.31 -25.10 32.27
CA CYS A 123 25.62 -25.67 31.93
C CYS A 123 26.58 -25.73 33.13
N LEU A 124 26.54 -24.75 34.05
CA LEU A 124 27.40 -24.75 35.23
C LEU A 124 27.08 -25.88 36.21
N VAL A 125 25.81 -26.31 36.29
CA VAL A 125 25.40 -27.45 37.12
C VAL A 125 25.89 -28.79 36.55
N PHE A 126 25.92 -28.95 35.22
CA PHE A 126 26.36 -30.19 34.58
C PHE A 126 27.89 -30.35 34.48
N ILE A 127 28.67 -29.26 34.57
CA ILE A 127 30.16 -29.31 34.55
C ILE A 127 30.74 -29.56 35.96
N ALA A 128 29.93 -29.43 37.01
CA ALA A 128 30.35 -29.59 38.41
C ALA A 128 30.08 -30.99 39.01
N VAL A 129 29.70 -31.98 38.19
CA VAL A 129 29.49 -33.40 38.55
C VAL A 129 30.63 -34.27 38.03
#